data_AF-A0AA41UDB4-F1
#
_entry.id   AF-A0AA41UDB4-F1
#
_cell.length_a   1.000
_cell.length_b   1.000
_cell.length_c   1.000
_cell.angle_alpha   90.00
_cell.angle_beta   90.00
_cell.angle_gamma   90.00
#
_symmetry.space_group_name_H-M   'P 1'
#
loop_
_entity.id
_entity.type
_entity.pdbx_description
1 polymer ?
#
loop_
_entity_poly.entity_id
_entity_poly.type
_entity_poly.pdbx_seq_one_letter_code
_entity_poly.pdbx_strand_id
1 'polypeptide(L)'
;MATDLPAGISPDELYVVPGSRMLHSDDCQHQTEKSFAMMQSASPEEIAEYELCTSCRRVLTGGRRHYFPTFEEAMRAYQAPVENRSRMREIAAEHDPTVLWIPPAGTYIALAPGKGMGATAHFHKGHVDEHINGFTVREDLPSGYVTASRGGKPAQERELGVCPSCFMELLTSGKCGTCN
;
A
#
# COMPACT_ATOMS: atom_id res chain seq x y z
N MET A 1 19.40 2.48 -31.36
CA MET A 1 18.60 3.72 -31.40
C MET A 1 18.80 4.38 -30.05
N ALA A 2 19.12 5.67 -30.00
CA ALA A 2 19.37 6.34 -28.73
C ALA A 2 18.10 6.32 -27.87
N THR A 3 18.24 6.05 -26.58
CA THR A 3 17.11 6.05 -25.67
C THR A 3 16.61 7.47 -25.46
N ASP A 4 15.43 7.76 -26.02
CA ASP A 4 14.69 8.97 -25.68
C ASP A 4 14.17 8.80 -24.23
N LEU A 5 14.95 9.37 -23.31
CA LEU A 5 14.55 9.51 -21.92
C LEU A 5 13.36 10.48 -21.85
N PRO A 6 12.28 10.12 -21.14
CA PRO A 6 11.20 11.07 -20.87
C PRO A 6 11.74 12.39 -20.29
N ALA A 7 11.10 13.50 -20.68
CA ALA A 7 11.51 14.83 -20.24
C ALA A 7 11.51 14.94 -18.70
N GLY A 8 12.57 15.54 -18.14
CA GLY A 8 12.70 15.79 -16.71
C GLY A 8 13.32 14.65 -15.89
N ILE A 9 13.75 13.55 -16.54
CA ILE A 9 14.50 12.48 -15.86
C ILE A 9 15.97 12.86 -15.79
N SER A 10 16.54 12.80 -14.58
CA SER A 10 17.98 13.02 -14.40
C SER A 10 18.76 11.75 -14.75
N PRO A 11 19.87 11.85 -15.51
CA PRO A 11 20.83 10.76 -15.70
C PRO A 11 21.28 10.08 -14.40
N ASP A 12 21.38 10.84 -13.30
CA ASP A 12 21.85 10.35 -11.99
C ASP A 12 20.86 9.39 -11.32
N GLU A 13 19.62 9.30 -11.81
CA GLU A 13 18.60 8.37 -11.34
C GLU A 13 18.58 7.05 -12.12
N LEU A 14 19.50 6.88 -13.07
CA LEU A 14 19.59 5.72 -13.94
C LEU A 14 20.72 4.80 -13.51
N TYR A 15 20.39 3.51 -13.45
CA TYR A 15 21.26 2.45 -13.02
C TYR A 15 21.28 1.32 -14.05
N VAL A 16 22.39 0.61 -14.10
CA VAL A 16 22.54 -0.64 -14.84
C VAL A 16 22.81 -1.78 -13.85
N VAL A 17 22.32 -2.97 -14.21
CA VAL A 17 22.71 -4.21 -13.54
C VAL A 17 23.74 -4.89 -14.43
N PRO A 18 24.92 -5.29 -13.91
CA PRO A 18 25.95 -5.94 -14.71
C PRO A 18 25.40 -7.12 -15.53
N GLY A 19 25.67 -7.11 -16.84
CA GLY A 19 25.17 -8.12 -17.79
C GLY A 19 23.78 -7.84 -18.37
N SER A 20 23.09 -6.78 -17.93
CA SER A 20 21.86 -6.27 -18.55
C SER A 20 22.17 -5.12 -19.50
N ARG A 21 21.45 -5.02 -20.62
CA ARG A 21 21.48 -3.86 -21.53
C ARG A 21 20.27 -2.93 -21.32
N MET A 22 19.74 -2.92 -20.10
CA MET A 22 18.57 -2.13 -19.71
C MET A 22 18.94 -1.11 -18.64
N LEU A 23 18.46 0.12 -18.79
CA LEU A 23 18.48 1.15 -17.76
C LEU A 23 17.32 0.93 -16.79
N HIS A 24 17.59 1.10 -15.51
CA HIS A 24 16.64 0.97 -14.42
C HIS A 24 16.67 2.19 -13.52
N SER A 25 15.54 2.49 -12.87
CA SER A 25 15.53 3.37 -11.69
C SER A 25 15.80 2.55 -10.44
N ASP A 26 16.17 3.24 -9.37
CA ASP A 26 16.29 2.64 -8.05
C ASP A 26 14.93 2.21 -7.43
N ASP A 27 13.81 2.56 -8.04
CA ASP A 27 12.46 2.06 -7.70
C ASP A 27 11.92 1.05 -8.74
N CYS A 28 12.80 0.31 -9.42
CA CYS A 28 12.34 -0.68 -10.39
C CYS A 28 11.66 -1.87 -9.70
N GLN A 29 10.37 -2.09 -9.99
CA GLN A 29 9.58 -3.17 -9.38
C GLN A 29 10.00 -4.58 -9.81
N HIS A 30 10.75 -4.73 -10.90
CA HIS A 30 11.24 -6.03 -11.37
C HIS A 30 12.60 -6.42 -10.78
N GLN A 31 13.23 -5.51 -10.04
CA GLN A 31 14.57 -5.75 -9.53
C GLN A 31 14.47 -6.44 -8.18
N THR A 32 15.21 -7.54 -8.08
CA THR A 32 15.34 -8.32 -6.85
C THR A 32 16.37 -7.67 -5.94
N GLU A 33 16.35 -8.03 -4.66
CA GLU A 33 17.40 -7.66 -3.70
C GLU A 33 18.82 -7.86 -4.27
N LYS A 34 19.08 -9.02 -4.87
CA LYS A 34 20.38 -9.32 -5.48
C LYS A 34 20.72 -8.33 -6.59
N SER A 35 19.77 -8.05 -7.48
CA SER A 35 20.00 -7.10 -8.57
C SER A 35 20.24 -5.69 -8.05
N PHE A 36 19.49 -5.25 -7.05
CA PHE A 36 19.68 -3.95 -6.40
C PHE A 36 21.07 -3.82 -5.78
N ALA A 37 21.56 -4.86 -5.10
CA ALA A 37 22.89 -4.86 -4.51
C ALA A 37 24.02 -4.74 -5.56
N MET A 38 23.75 -5.11 -6.82
CA MET A 38 24.70 -5.03 -7.93
C MET A 38 24.48 -3.80 -8.82
N MET A 39 23.45 -2.99 -8.57
CA MET A 39 23.18 -1.82 -9.39
C MET A 39 24.32 -0.81 -9.32
N GLN A 40 24.67 -0.27 -10.48
CA GLN A 40 25.68 0.76 -10.64
C GLN A 40 25.05 1.93 -11.38
N SER A 41 25.48 3.15 -11.05
CA SER A 41 25.08 4.34 -11.81
C SER A 41 25.46 4.15 -13.28
N ALA A 42 24.51 4.43 -14.17
CA ALA A 42 24.72 4.27 -15.61
C ALA A 42 25.72 5.31 -16.12
N SER A 43 26.67 4.89 -16.96
CA SER A 43 27.58 5.80 -17.63
C SER A 43 26.86 6.62 -18.71
N PRO A 44 27.39 7.78 -19.13
CA PRO A 44 26.82 8.53 -20.25
C PRO A 44 26.71 7.71 -21.55
N GLU A 45 27.64 6.79 -21.77
CA GLU A 45 27.65 5.90 -22.93
C GLU A 45 26.53 4.86 -22.84
N GLU A 46 26.34 4.25 -21.66
CA GLU A 46 25.26 3.31 -21.42
C GLU A 46 23.89 4.00 -21.54
N ILE A 47 23.75 5.22 -21.06
CA ILE A 47 22.51 6.01 -21.20
C ILE A 47 22.18 6.25 -22.67
N ALA A 48 23.19 6.53 -23.50
CA ALA A 48 23.01 6.75 -24.93
C ALA A 48 22.64 5.45 -25.69
N GLU A 49 23.10 4.29 -25.22
CA GLU A 49 22.94 3.02 -25.93
C GLU A 49 21.82 2.10 -25.43
N TYR A 50 21.53 2.10 -24.13
CA TYR A 50 20.70 1.07 -23.48
C TYR A 50 19.26 1.53 -23.34
N GLU A 51 18.33 0.60 -23.51
CA GLU A 51 16.90 0.91 -23.43
C GLU A 51 16.44 1.09 -21.98
N LEU A 52 15.54 2.04 -21.75
CA LEU A 52 14.89 2.21 -20.45
C LEU A 52 13.85 1.10 -20.21
N CYS A 53 13.99 0.38 -19.09
CA CYS A 53 13.02 -0.61 -18.65
C CYS A 53 11.59 -0.03 -18.62
N THR A 54 10.63 -0.71 -19.23
CA THR A 54 9.23 -0.25 -19.33
C THR A 54 8.59 0.06 -17.98
N SER A 55 8.90 -0.72 -16.94
CA SER A 55 8.43 -0.45 -15.58
C SER A 55 9.06 0.82 -15.01
N CYS A 56 10.36 1.01 -15.21
CA CYS A 56 11.07 2.23 -14.80
C CYS A 56 10.56 3.45 -15.54
N ARG A 57 10.24 3.34 -16.83
CA ARG A 57 9.61 4.42 -17.59
C ARG A 57 8.35 4.91 -16.88
N ARG A 58 7.46 4.01 -16.45
CA ARG A 58 6.24 4.38 -15.71
C ARG A 58 6.52 5.04 -14.37
N VAL A 59 7.48 4.48 -13.61
CA VAL A 59 7.94 5.02 -12.33
C VAL A 59 8.45 6.45 -12.54
N LEU A 60 9.40 6.64 -13.44
CA LEU A 60 10.05 7.93 -13.70
C LEU A 60 9.08 8.98 -14.27
N THR A 61 7.99 8.59 -14.94
CA THR A 61 6.94 9.51 -15.44
C THR A 61 5.80 9.75 -14.45
N GLY A 62 6.00 9.51 -13.14
CA GLY A 62 5.03 9.83 -12.09
C GLY A 62 4.37 8.63 -11.42
N GLY A 63 4.71 7.41 -11.80
CA GLY A 63 4.28 6.17 -11.15
C GLY A 63 5.16 5.73 -9.98
N ARG A 64 5.81 6.66 -9.27
CA ARG A 64 6.75 6.32 -8.18
C ARG A 64 6.05 5.93 -6.90
N ARG A 65 6.65 4.98 -6.17
CA ARG A 65 6.27 4.72 -4.79
C ARG A 65 6.64 5.92 -3.92
N HIS A 66 5.81 6.20 -2.93
CA HIS A 66 6.11 7.18 -1.89
C HIS A 66 6.66 6.44 -0.69
N TYR A 67 7.94 6.66 -0.38
CA TYR A 67 8.63 6.00 0.73
C TYR A 67 8.50 6.81 2.02
N PHE A 68 8.44 6.10 3.15
CA PHE A 68 8.29 6.70 4.47
C PHE A 68 9.36 6.19 5.44
N PRO A 69 9.89 7.04 6.33
CA PRO A 69 10.89 6.64 7.32
C PRO A 69 10.26 5.90 8.51
N THR A 70 8.97 6.12 8.79
CA THR A 70 8.26 5.50 9.90
C THR A 70 6.86 5.06 9.49
N PHE A 71 6.35 4.02 10.17
CA PHE A 71 5.00 3.53 9.90
C PHE A 71 3.92 4.57 10.29
N GLU A 72 4.17 5.41 11.30
CA GLU A 72 3.26 6.51 11.65
C GLU A 72 3.12 7.56 10.54
N GLU A 73 4.23 7.91 9.88
CA GLU A 73 4.20 8.83 8.75
C GLU A 73 3.45 8.23 7.56
N ALA A 74 3.68 6.94 7.27
CA ALA A 74 2.93 6.22 6.26
C ALA A 74 1.43 6.17 6.59
N MET A 75 1.04 5.85 7.82
CA MET A 75 -0.36 5.85 8.25
C MET A 75 -1.02 7.23 8.14
N ARG A 76 -0.28 8.29 8.46
CA ARG A 76 -0.76 9.66 8.32
C ARG A 76 -0.99 10.03 6.85
N ALA A 77 -0.03 9.73 5.99
CA ALA A 77 -0.14 9.99 4.56
C ALA A 77 -1.25 9.16 3.90
N TYR A 78 -1.38 7.88 4.29
CA TYR A 78 -2.44 6.99 3.83
C TYR A 78 -3.83 7.35 4.38
N GLN A 79 -3.90 8.19 5.41
CA GLN A 79 -5.12 8.49 6.15
C GLN A 79 -5.77 7.21 6.71
N ALA A 80 -4.98 6.38 7.40
CA ALA A 80 -5.47 5.16 8.03
C ALA A 80 -6.61 5.48 9.03
N PRO A 81 -7.72 4.71 9.02
CA PRO A 81 -8.82 4.88 9.97
C PRO A 81 -8.33 4.83 11.41
N VAL A 82 -8.75 5.77 12.25
CA VAL A 82 -8.21 5.96 13.61
C VAL A 82 -8.42 4.71 14.47
N GLU A 83 -9.59 4.08 14.32
CA GLU A 83 -9.98 2.83 14.97
C GLU A 83 -9.02 1.67 14.65
N ASN A 84 -8.38 1.69 13.48
CA ASN A 84 -7.51 0.63 13.01
C ASN A 84 -6.04 0.85 13.34
N ARG A 85 -5.63 2.08 13.67
CA ARG A 85 -4.20 2.42 13.83
C ARG A 85 -3.51 1.60 14.92
N SER A 86 -4.20 1.27 16.02
CA SER A 86 -3.57 0.44 17.08
C SER A 86 -3.24 -0.95 16.55
N ARG A 87 -4.22 -1.64 15.98
CA ARG A 87 -4.03 -3.00 15.45
C ARG A 87 -3.03 -3.02 14.28
N MET A 88 -3.07 -2.02 13.42
CA MET A 88 -2.10 -1.89 12.34
C MET A 88 -0.66 -1.75 12.86
N ARG A 89 -0.41 -1.04 13.96
CA ARG A 89 0.92 -0.95 14.58
C ARG A 89 1.37 -2.28 15.15
N GLU A 90 0.48 -2.98 15.84
CA GLU A 90 0.78 -4.29 16.42
C GLU A 90 1.24 -5.26 15.33
N ILE A 91 0.46 -5.37 14.25
CA ILE A 91 0.84 -6.21 13.11
C ILE A 91 2.15 -5.71 12.48
N ALA A 92 2.29 -4.41 12.22
CA ALA A 92 3.52 -3.88 11.62
C ALA A 92 4.79 -4.17 12.45
N ALA A 93 4.67 -4.21 13.78
CA ALA A 93 5.78 -4.52 14.68
C ALA A 93 6.26 -5.98 14.57
N GLU A 94 5.42 -6.89 14.07
CA GLU A 94 5.77 -8.31 13.87
C GLU A 94 6.64 -8.53 12.62
N HIS A 95 6.69 -7.56 11.69
CA HIS A 95 7.34 -7.70 10.38
C HIS A 95 8.77 -7.12 10.31
N ASP A 96 9.24 -6.41 11.33
CA ASP A 96 10.54 -5.70 11.37
C ASP A 96 10.93 -5.01 10.03
N PRO A 97 10.09 -4.12 9.48
CA PRO A 97 10.30 -3.59 8.15
C PRO A 97 11.38 -2.50 8.13
N THR A 98 12.29 -2.57 7.14
CA THR A 98 13.23 -1.46 6.88
C THR A 98 12.78 -0.56 5.72
N VAL A 99 11.80 -1.01 4.93
CA VAL A 99 11.27 -0.25 3.80
C VAL A 99 9.75 -0.16 3.91
N LEU A 100 9.23 1.06 3.85
CA LEU A 100 7.82 1.40 3.95
C LEU A 100 7.43 2.26 2.76
N TRP A 101 6.34 1.92 2.07
CA TRP A 101 5.88 2.75 0.97
C TRP A 101 4.39 2.67 0.70
N ILE A 102 3.88 3.67 0.00
CA ILE A 102 2.53 3.72 -0.57
C ILE A 102 2.69 3.74 -2.10
N PRO A 103 1.99 2.87 -2.85
CA PRO A 103 2.03 2.91 -4.31
C PRO A 103 1.37 4.20 -4.82
N PRO A 104 1.62 4.62 -6.08
CA PRO A 104 1.06 5.85 -6.65
C PRO A 104 -0.47 5.96 -6.52
N ALA A 105 -1.16 4.83 -6.60
CA ALA A 105 -2.62 4.76 -6.49
C ALA A 105 -3.15 4.96 -5.05
N GLY A 106 -2.28 5.02 -4.05
CA GLY A 106 -2.67 5.24 -2.66
C GLY A 106 -3.52 4.12 -2.07
N THR A 107 -3.37 2.88 -2.54
CA THR A 107 -4.30 1.78 -2.24
C THR A 107 -3.99 1.03 -0.94
N TYR A 108 -2.72 0.99 -0.52
CA TYR A 108 -2.26 0.35 0.72
C TYR A 108 -0.94 0.95 1.20
N ILE A 109 -0.54 0.64 2.43
CA ILE A 109 0.84 0.77 2.91
C ILE A 109 1.50 -0.59 2.79
N ALA A 110 2.70 -0.66 2.22
CA ALA A 110 3.48 -1.87 2.11
C ALA A 110 4.65 -1.87 3.08
N LEU A 111 4.93 -3.04 3.64
CA LEU A 111 6.10 -3.33 4.45
C LEU A 111 7.01 -4.29 3.70
N ALA A 112 8.31 -4.00 3.58
CA ALA A 112 9.30 -5.02 3.23
C ALA A 112 10.50 -4.99 4.19
N PRO A 113 11.19 -6.15 4.34
CA PRO A 113 12.43 -6.24 5.09
C PRO A 113 13.58 -5.45 4.46
N GLY A 114 13.49 -5.10 3.17
CA GLY A 114 14.58 -4.43 2.44
C GLY A 114 14.19 -4.00 1.03
N LYS A 115 15.05 -3.18 0.40
CA LYS A 115 14.85 -2.69 -0.97
C LYS A 115 15.01 -3.84 -1.96
N GLY A 116 14.05 -4.01 -2.87
CA GLY A 116 14.04 -5.13 -3.82
C GLY A 116 13.54 -6.46 -3.26
N MET A 117 13.21 -6.50 -1.97
CA MET A 117 12.54 -7.64 -1.36
C MET A 117 11.03 -7.53 -1.54
N GLY A 118 10.36 -8.68 -1.57
CA GLY A 118 8.90 -8.73 -1.61
C GLY A 118 8.30 -8.12 -0.34
N ALA A 119 7.15 -7.46 -0.48
CA ALA A 119 6.43 -6.96 0.68
C ALA A 119 5.93 -8.13 1.54
N THR A 120 6.13 -8.06 2.85
CA THR A 120 5.67 -9.05 3.82
C THR A 120 4.27 -8.73 4.32
N ALA A 121 3.80 -7.49 4.19
CA ALA A 121 2.43 -7.11 4.49
C ALA A 121 1.94 -5.93 3.66
N HIS A 122 0.63 -5.91 3.39
CA HIS A 122 -0.10 -4.79 2.81
C HIS A 122 -1.25 -4.36 3.73
N PHE A 123 -1.21 -3.11 4.17
CA PHE A 123 -2.21 -2.52 5.06
C PHE A 123 -3.22 -1.74 4.24
N HIS A 124 -4.43 -2.27 4.15
CA HIS A 124 -5.58 -1.61 3.55
C HIS A 124 -6.45 -0.98 4.63
N LYS A 125 -7.36 -0.07 4.26
CA LYS A 125 -8.23 0.60 5.24
C LYS A 125 -9.07 -0.34 6.10
N GLY A 126 -9.48 -1.50 5.58
CA GLY A 126 -10.38 -2.44 6.27
C GLY A 126 -9.81 -3.85 6.45
N HIS A 127 -8.58 -4.12 6.03
CA HIS A 127 -7.93 -5.42 6.21
C HIS A 127 -6.41 -5.28 6.08
N VAL A 128 -5.69 -6.29 6.53
CA VAL A 128 -4.26 -6.46 6.29
C VAL A 128 -4.05 -7.79 5.57
N ASP A 129 -3.26 -7.77 4.51
CA ASP A 129 -2.82 -8.97 3.80
C ASP A 129 -1.35 -9.22 4.15
N GLU A 130 -1.08 -10.28 4.90
CA GLU A 130 0.27 -10.70 5.32
C GLU A 130 0.77 -11.86 4.45
N HIS A 131 2.03 -11.82 4.04
CA HIS A 131 2.66 -12.85 3.21
C HIS A 131 3.63 -13.68 4.06
N ILE A 132 3.15 -14.84 4.51
CA ILE A 132 3.86 -15.73 5.44
C ILE A 132 4.12 -17.06 4.72
N ASN A 133 5.38 -17.48 4.64
CA ASN A 133 5.79 -18.75 4.03
C ASN A 133 5.22 -18.98 2.60
N GLY A 134 5.06 -17.91 1.82
CA GLY A 134 4.53 -17.95 0.46
C GLY A 134 3.00 -17.98 0.36
N PHE A 135 2.29 -17.90 1.48
CA PHE A 135 0.83 -17.78 1.54
C PHE A 135 0.41 -16.38 1.94
N THR A 136 -0.71 -15.91 1.41
CA THR A 136 -1.36 -14.67 1.86
C THR A 136 -2.41 -14.99 2.91
N VAL A 137 -2.23 -14.47 4.11
CA VAL A 137 -3.20 -14.52 5.21
C VAL A 137 -3.86 -13.14 5.30
N ARG A 138 -5.18 -13.10 5.31
CA ARG A 138 -5.95 -11.86 5.45
C ARG A 138 -6.52 -11.76 6.85
N GLU A 139 -6.26 -10.63 7.50
CA GLU A 139 -6.94 -10.22 8.73
C GLU A 139 -7.87 -9.04 8.44
N ASP A 140 -9.17 -9.20 8.70
CA ASP A 140 -10.15 -8.12 8.57
C ASP A 140 -10.06 -7.18 9.79
N LEU A 141 -10.03 -5.87 9.51
CA LEU A 141 -10.01 -4.83 10.54
C LEU A 141 -11.41 -4.24 10.73
N PRO A 142 -11.73 -3.70 11.92
CA PRO A 142 -12.95 -2.93 12.11
C PRO A 142 -13.06 -1.86 11.03
N SER A 143 -14.10 -1.89 10.23
CA SER A 143 -14.30 -0.87 9.20
C SER A 143 -15.64 -0.19 9.43
N GLY A 144 -15.60 1.06 9.90
CA GLY A 144 -16.69 2.00 9.63
C GLY A 144 -16.82 2.26 8.12
N TYR A 145 -15.78 1.95 7.36
CA TYR A 145 -15.78 1.83 5.90
C TYR A 145 -16.26 0.44 5.48
N VAL A 146 -17.57 0.21 5.51
CA VAL A 146 -18.19 -0.90 4.78
C VAL A 146 -17.93 -0.70 3.30
N THR A 147 -16.80 -1.20 2.80
CA THR A 147 -16.64 -1.41 1.36
C THR A 147 -17.53 -2.58 1.00
N ALA A 148 -18.71 -2.25 0.49
CA ALA A 148 -19.57 -3.19 -0.22
C ALA A 148 -18.75 -3.91 -1.28
N SER A 149 -18.23 -5.09 -0.95
CA SER A 149 -17.52 -5.97 -1.86
C SER A 149 -17.92 -7.40 -1.57
N ARG A 150 -19.23 -7.64 -1.75
CA ARG A 150 -19.89 -8.87 -2.26
C ARG A 150 -21.39 -8.76 -1.98
N GLY A 151 -22.16 -8.27 -2.96
CA GLY A 151 -23.56 -8.65 -3.24
C GLY A 151 -24.66 -8.56 -2.16
N GLY A 152 -24.38 -8.18 -0.92
CA GLY A 152 -25.38 -7.98 0.12
C GLY A 152 -25.94 -6.56 0.04
N LYS A 153 -27.27 -6.41 -0.07
CA LYS A 153 -27.91 -5.13 0.27
C LYS A 153 -27.39 -4.73 1.66
N PRO A 154 -26.95 -3.49 1.88
CA PRO A 154 -26.66 -3.04 3.24
C PRO A 154 -27.92 -3.30 4.05
N ALA A 155 -27.79 -4.06 5.15
CA ALA A 155 -28.82 -4.05 6.16
C ALA A 155 -28.89 -2.59 6.61
N GLN A 156 -29.93 -1.90 6.18
CA GLN A 156 -30.21 -0.56 6.62
C GLN A 156 -30.29 -0.68 8.14
N GLU A 157 -29.27 -0.20 8.84
CA GLU A 157 -29.32 -0.04 10.28
C GLU A 157 -30.48 0.94 10.51
N ARG A 158 -31.65 0.37 10.80
CA ARG A 158 -32.81 1.15 11.20
C ARG A 158 -32.38 1.80 12.50
N GLU A 159 -32.24 3.12 12.49
CA GLU A 159 -32.22 3.91 13.72
C GLU A 159 -33.41 3.43 14.57
N LEU A 160 -33.11 2.65 15.60
CA LEU A 160 -34.13 2.22 16.55
C LEU A 160 -34.48 3.49 17.31
N GLY A 161 -35.66 4.04 17.00
CA GLY A 161 -36.15 5.24 17.66
C GLY A 161 -36.19 5.07 19.18
N VAL A 162 -36.23 6.18 19.89
CA VAL A 162 -36.34 6.19 21.35
C VAL A 162 -37.82 6.32 21.73
N CYS A 163 -38.29 5.58 22.74
CA CYS A 163 -39.66 5.71 23.23
C CYS A 163 -39.90 7.11 23.82
N PRO A 164 -40.92 7.86 23.37
CA PRO A 164 -41.16 9.22 23.88
C PRO A 164 -41.69 9.26 25.32
N SER A 165 -42.13 8.13 25.89
CA SER A 165 -42.63 8.06 27.27
C SER A 165 -41.57 7.72 28.30
N CYS A 166 -40.64 6.80 27.99
CA CYS A 166 -39.64 6.31 28.96
C CYS A 166 -38.19 6.49 28.49
N PHE A 167 -37.98 7.02 27.30
CA PHE A 167 -36.67 7.28 26.71
C PHE A 167 -35.76 6.05 26.54
N MET A 168 -36.31 4.84 26.60
CA MET A 168 -35.60 3.59 26.26
C MET A 168 -35.64 3.33 24.75
N GLU A 169 -34.62 2.66 24.22
CA GLU A 169 -34.56 2.22 22.83
C GLU A 169 -35.75 1.30 22.49
N LEU A 170 -36.37 1.53 21.32
CA LEU A 170 -37.46 0.70 20.82
C LEU A 170 -36.92 -0.65 20.32
N LEU A 171 -37.71 -1.71 20.50
CA LEU A 171 -37.41 -3.01 19.90
C LEU A 171 -37.45 -2.92 18.37
N THR A 172 -36.93 -3.95 17.69
CA THR A 172 -37.02 -4.09 16.23
C THR A 172 -38.45 -4.05 15.67
N SER A 173 -39.45 -4.28 16.52
CA SER A 173 -40.88 -4.15 16.22
C SER A 173 -41.42 -2.71 16.25
N GLY A 174 -40.61 -1.73 16.67
CA GLY A 174 -41.04 -0.35 16.91
C GLY A 174 -41.83 -0.14 18.21
N LYS A 175 -41.98 -1.17 19.05
CA LYS A 175 -42.65 -1.09 20.35
C LYS A 175 -41.64 -0.96 21.49
N CYS A 176 -42.04 -0.27 22.56
CA CYS A 176 -41.27 -0.23 23.78
C CYS A 176 -41.46 -1.54 24.55
N GLY A 177 -40.37 -2.23 24.87
CA GLY A 177 -40.41 -3.47 25.68
C GLY A 177 -40.84 -3.23 27.13
N THR A 178 -40.87 -1.96 27.58
CA THR A 178 -41.18 -1.57 28.96
C THR A 178 -42.57 -0.97 29.11
N CYS A 179 -43.02 -0.15 28.15
CA CYS A 179 -44.26 0.62 28.28
C CYS A 179 -45.52 -0.07 27.73
N ASN A 180 -45.35 -1.19 27.02
CA ASN A 180 -46.39 -1.97 26.34
C ASN A 180 -47.48 -1.14 25.63
#